data_AF-A0A1D2R4A7-F1
#
_entry.id   AF-A0A1D2R4A7-F1
#
_cell.length_a   1.000
_cell.length_b   1.000
_cell.length_c   1.000
_cell.angle_alpha   90.00
_cell.angle_beta   90.00
_cell.angle_gamma   90.00
#
_symmetry.space_group_name_H-M   'P 1'
#
loop_
_entity.id
_entity.type
_entity.pdbx_description
1 polymer ?
#
loop_
_entity_poly.entity_id
_entity_poly.type
_entity_poly.pdbx_seq_one_letter_code
_entity_poly.pdbx_strand_id
1 'polypeptide(L)'
;MKDECGMLLSEYHEAEKAGRHHDKLLWMVTSIILSGVLVLIGLIINNISQLSMAAVIYLSIFVSICLLCLLRIASDFRKIKLFFYNKSAEIEKVIKRKCLNERIAVLLEHNPGSGGQWELYNILIIFTIISLWVFVILFYMGI
;
A
#
# COMPACT_ATOMS: atom_id res chain seq x y z
N MET A 1 24.02 -31.55 -1.90
CA MET A 1 23.62 -30.85 -3.15
C MET A 1 22.10 -30.84 -3.36
N LYS A 2 21.38 -31.98 -3.33
CA LYS A 2 19.90 -31.98 -3.44
C LYS A 2 19.19 -31.21 -2.32
N ASP A 3 19.73 -31.28 -1.09
CA ASP A 3 19.11 -30.63 0.08
C ASP A 3 19.32 -29.11 0.10
N GLU A 4 20.47 -28.63 -0.40
CA GLU A 4 20.79 -27.19 -0.49
C GLU A 4 19.85 -26.47 -1.47
N CYS A 5 19.59 -27.08 -2.63
CA CYS A 5 18.65 -26.52 -3.61
C CYS A 5 17.20 -26.49 -3.08
N GLY A 6 16.80 -27.49 -2.30
CA GLY A 6 15.48 -27.52 -1.65
C GLY A 6 15.32 -26.44 -0.60
N MET A 7 16.34 -26.21 0.23
CA MET A 7 16.34 -25.12 1.22
C MET A 7 16.27 -23.75 0.56
N LEU A 8 17.10 -23.49 -0.45
CA LEU A 8 17.09 -22.21 -1.18
C LEU A 8 15.73 -21.94 -1.85
N LEU A 9 15.10 -22.97 -2.43
CA LEU A 9 13.79 -22.84 -3.04
C LEU A 9 12.70 -22.52 -1.99
N SER A 10 12.79 -23.12 -0.81
CA SER A 10 11.90 -22.80 0.32
C SER A 10 12.08 -21.35 0.77
N GLU A 11 13.31 -20.90 0.98
CA GLU A 11 13.61 -19.52 1.39
C GLU A 11 13.15 -18.50 0.34
N TYR A 12 13.29 -18.83 -0.95
CA TYR A 12 12.77 -18.02 -2.05
C TYR A 12 11.25 -17.85 -1.94
N HIS A 13 10.51 -18.95 -1.78
CA HIS A 13 9.06 -18.92 -1.67
C HIS A 13 8.57 -18.21 -0.40
N GLU A 14 9.29 -18.34 0.72
CA GLU A 14 9.00 -17.61 1.95
C GLU A 14 9.21 -16.10 1.79
N ALA A 15 10.32 -15.68 1.19
CA ALA A 15 10.60 -14.27 0.93
C ALA A 15 9.55 -13.65 0.00
N GLU A 16 9.17 -14.34 -1.07
CA GLU A 16 8.09 -13.90 -1.94
C GLU A 16 6.73 -13.81 -1.23
N LYS A 17 6.41 -14.83 -0.43
CA LYS A 17 5.15 -14.87 0.35
C LYS A 17 5.11 -13.71 1.35
N ALA A 18 6.22 -13.39 2.00
CA ALA A 18 6.34 -12.24 2.90
C ALA A 18 6.13 -10.92 2.13
N GLY A 19 6.79 -10.74 0.98
CA GLY A 19 6.60 -9.57 0.11
C GLY A 19 5.15 -9.36 -0.29
N ARG A 20 4.44 -10.42 -0.72
CA ARG A 20 3.01 -10.38 -1.05
C ARG A 20 2.11 -10.12 0.16
N HIS A 21 2.44 -10.69 1.31
CA HIS A 21 1.70 -10.48 2.55
C HIS A 21 1.71 -9.01 2.96
N HIS A 22 2.88 -8.36 2.91
CA HIS A 22 2.99 -6.93 3.24
C HIS A 22 2.25 -6.04 2.24
N ASP A 23 2.22 -6.40 0.95
CA ASP A 23 1.43 -5.67 -0.04
C ASP A 23 -0.07 -5.76 0.24
N LYS A 24 -0.57 -6.96 0.55
CA LYS A 24 -1.96 -7.18 0.94
C LYS A 24 -2.32 -6.41 2.22
N LEU A 25 -1.41 -6.41 3.20
CA LEU A 25 -1.62 -5.70 4.47
C LEU A 25 -1.70 -4.19 4.27
N LEU A 26 -0.88 -3.61 3.38
CA LEU A 26 -0.97 -2.20 3.01
C LEU A 26 -2.36 -1.86 2.45
N TRP A 27 -2.82 -2.60 1.45
CA TRP A 27 -4.15 -2.38 0.87
C TRP A 27 -5.29 -2.54 1.88
N MET A 28 -5.17 -3.53 2.77
CA MET A 28 -6.14 -3.75 3.84
C MET A 28 -6.21 -2.55 4.79
N VAL A 29 -5.06 -2.09 5.31
CA VAL A 29 -4.99 -0.93 6.21
C VAL A 29 -5.50 0.34 5.52
N THR A 30 -5.10 0.58 4.27
CA THR A 30 -5.59 1.72 3.49
C THR A 30 -7.09 1.65 3.29
N SER A 31 -7.65 0.50 2.94
CA SER A 31 -9.10 0.37 2.74
C SER A 31 -9.91 0.68 3.99
N ILE A 32 -9.43 0.25 5.17
CA ILE A 32 -10.09 0.51 6.45
C ILE A 32 -10.07 2.00 6.77
N ILE A 33 -8.90 2.65 6.66
CA ILE A 33 -8.77 4.07 6.96
C ILE A 33 -9.55 4.91 5.95
N LEU A 34 -9.48 4.58 4.66
CA LEU A 34 -10.22 5.31 3.62
C LEU A 34 -11.74 5.17 3.82
N SER A 35 -12.22 3.98 4.23
CA SER A 35 -13.64 3.78 4.58
C SER A 35 -14.05 4.63 5.76
N GLY A 36 -13.24 4.68 6.84
CA GLY A 36 -13.50 5.54 7.99
C GLY A 36 -13.52 7.03 7.61
N VAL A 37 -12.58 7.46 6.76
CA VAL A 37 -12.53 8.82 6.21
C VAL A 37 -13.79 9.14 5.40
N LEU A 38 -14.24 8.23 4.53
CA LEU A 38 -15.47 8.43 3.73
C LEU A 38 -16.72 8.56 4.61
N VAL A 39 -16.83 7.76 5.68
CA VAL A 39 -17.93 7.87 6.65
C VAL A 39 -17.90 9.23 7.36
N LEU A 40 -16.73 9.68 7.80
CA LEU A 40 -16.56 10.99 8.42
C LEU A 40 -16.93 12.14 7.47
N ILE A 41 -16.52 12.05 6.20
CA ILE A 41 -16.90 13.03 5.17
C ILE A 41 -18.42 13.03 4.97
N GLY A 42 -19.05 11.86 4.87
CA GLY A 42 -20.50 11.74 4.74
C GLY A 42 -21.25 12.36 5.93
N LEU A 43 -20.73 12.19 7.15
CA LEU A 43 -21.29 12.82 8.35
C LEU A 43 -21.19 14.36 8.32
N ILE A 44 -20.08 14.91 7.81
CA ILE A 44 -19.95 16.37 7.60
C ILE A 44 -21.02 16.84 6.63
N ILE A 45 -21.11 16.21 5.46
CA ILE A 45 -22.04 16.60 4.40
C ILE A 45 -23.49 16.58 4.91
N ASN A 46 -23.86 15.54 5.66
CA ASN A 46 -25.23 15.40 6.17
C ASN A 46 -25.60 16.42 7.26
N ASN A 47 -24.63 16.88 8.06
CA ASN A 47 -24.87 17.81 9.17
C ASN A 47 -24.36 19.22 8.88
N ILE A 48 -24.07 19.53 7.62
CA ILE A 48 -23.31 20.71 7.22
C ILE A 48 -24.03 22.03 7.56
N SER A 49 -25.37 22.01 7.59
CA SER A 49 -26.20 23.15 7.97
C SER A 49 -26.28 23.40 9.48
N GLN A 50 -25.84 22.43 10.30
CA GLN A 50 -25.86 22.49 11.76
C GLN A 50 -24.45 22.61 12.37
N LEU A 51 -23.42 22.24 11.60
CA LEU A 51 -22.02 22.35 11.98
C LEU A 51 -21.53 23.79 11.85
N SER A 52 -20.79 24.26 12.86
CA SER A 52 -20.04 25.50 12.74
C SER A 52 -18.89 25.33 11.75
N MET A 53 -18.51 26.42 11.07
CA MET A 53 -17.36 26.41 10.14
C MET A 53 -16.07 25.92 10.83
N ALA A 54 -15.88 26.25 12.10
CA ALA A 54 -14.75 25.77 12.88
C ALA A 54 -14.73 24.23 12.98
N ALA A 55 -15.89 23.59 13.20
CA ALA A 55 -15.97 22.14 13.28
C ALA A 55 -15.65 21.47 11.94
N VAL A 56 -16.11 22.03 10.81
CA VAL A 56 -15.78 21.52 9.46
C VAL A 56 -14.27 21.62 9.19
N ILE A 57 -13.63 22.74 9.58
CA ILE A 57 -12.19 22.94 9.42
C ILE A 57 -11.39 21.97 10.31
N TYR A 58 -11.76 21.79 11.58
CA TYR A 58 -11.06 20.84 12.44
C TYR A 58 -11.17 19.41 11.92
N LEU A 59 -12.33 19.03 11.39
CA LEU A 59 -12.53 17.68 10.86
C LEU A 59 -11.79 17.46 9.53
N SER A 60 -11.72 18.47 8.65
CA SER A 60 -10.92 18.40 7.42
C SER A 60 -9.41 18.31 7.70
N ILE A 61 -8.92 19.03 8.71
CA ILE A 61 -7.54 18.92 9.20
C ILE A 61 -7.29 17.50 9.73
N PHE A 62 -8.20 16.97 10.57
CA PHE A 62 -8.08 15.61 11.10
C PHE A 62 -8.00 14.56 9.99
N VAL A 63 -8.90 14.62 9.01
CA VAL A 63 -8.88 13.72 7.84
C VAL A 63 -7.57 13.85 7.05
N SER A 64 -7.07 15.07 6.85
CA SER A 64 -5.80 15.31 6.17
C SER A 64 -4.62 14.68 6.90
N ILE A 65 -4.60 14.76 8.23
CA ILE A 65 -3.58 14.11 9.06
C ILE A 65 -3.64 12.58 8.89
N CYS A 66 -4.83 11.98 8.94
CA CYS A 66 -5.00 10.55 8.72
C CYS A 66 -4.47 10.10 7.34
N LEU A 67 -4.76 10.87 6.28
CA LEU A 67 -4.28 10.59 4.93
C LEU A 67 -2.75 10.75 4.80
N LEU A 68 -2.15 11.73 5.48
CA LEU A 68 -0.69 11.87 5.56
C LEU A 68 -0.03 10.72 6.32
N CYS A 69 -0.64 10.25 7.41
CA CYS A 69 -0.19 9.06 8.13
C CYS A 69 -0.22 7.81 7.24
N LEU A 70 -1.25 7.66 6.40
CA LEU A 70 -1.34 6.58 5.41
C LEU A 70 -0.18 6.60 4.41
N LEU A 71 0.28 7.78 3.97
CA LEU A 71 1.44 7.88 3.07
C LEU A 71 2.73 7.43 3.76
N ARG A 72 2.91 7.77 5.04
CA ARG A 72 4.05 7.31 5.86
C ARG A 72 4.04 5.79 5.99
N ILE A 73 2.92 5.21 6.41
CA ILE A 73 2.74 3.77 6.54
C ILE A 73 3.02 3.09 5.19
N ALA A 74 2.44 3.59 4.11
CA ALA A 74 2.67 3.06 2.77
C ALA A 74 4.15 3.07 2.36
N SER A 75 4.88 4.13 2.69
CA SER A 75 6.32 4.22 2.43
C SER A 75 7.11 3.14 3.18
N ASP A 76 6.77 2.88 4.44
CA ASP A 76 7.46 1.86 5.24
C ASP A 76 7.11 0.44 4.75
N PHE A 77 5.85 0.19 4.42
CA PHE A 77 5.43 -1.06 3.78
C PHE A 77 6.12 -1.29 2.44
N ARG A 78 6.34 -0.24 1.64
CA ARG A 78 7.11 -0.32 0.39
C ARG A 78 8.56 -0.73 0.65
N LYS A 79 9.22 -0.18 1.67
CA LYS A 79 10.61 -0.56 2.01
C LYS A 79 10.69 -2.02 2.40
N ILE A 80 9.76 -2.49 3.23
CA ILE A 80 9.69 -3.90 3.66
C ILE A 80 9.44 -4.82 2.46
N LYS A 81 8.50 -4.44 1.59
CA LYS A 81 8.21 -5.15 0.34
C LYS A 81 9.46 -5.27 -0.53
N LEU A 82 10.15 -4.15 -0.78
CA LEU A 82 11.38 -4.12 -1.56
C LEU A 82 12.49 -4.97 -0.96
N PHE A 83 12.63 -4.96 0.37
CA PHE A 83 13.60 -5.80 1.06
C PHE A 83 13.35 -7.29 0.77
N PHE A 84 12.11 -7.76 0.90
CA PHE A 84 11.78 -9.16 0.64
C PHE A 84 11.93 -9.54 -0.84
N TYR A 85 11.57 -8.67 -1.78
CA TYR A 85 11.77 -8.94 -3.21
C TYR A 85 13.24 -8.88 -3.65
N ASN A 86 14.03 -7.98 -3.06
CA ASN A 86 15.46 -7.96 -3.32
C ASN A 86 16.11 -9.24 -2.79
N LYS A 87 15.71 -9.70 -1.59
CA LYS A 87 16.15 -10.98 -1.03
C LYS A 87 15.74 -12.16 -1.93
N SER A 88 14.50 -12.21 -2.41
CA SER A 88 14.07 -13.29 -3.30
C SER A 88 14.82 -13.27 -4.64
N ALA A 89 15.09 -12.08 -5.21
CA ALA A 89 15.88 -11.94 -6.42
C ALA A 89 17.34 -12.37 -6.24
N GLU A 90 17.94 -12.13 -5.06
CA GLU A 90 19.28 -12.63 -4.72
C GLU A 90 19.31 -14.15 -4.63
N ILE A 91 18.34 -14.76 -3.94
CA ILE A 91 18.21 -16.22 -3.82
C ILE A 91 17.97 -16.84 -5.20
N GLU A 92 17.12 -16.24 -6.02
CA GLU A 92 16.84 -16.68 -7.39
C GLU A 92 18.12 -16.72 -8.24
N LYS A 93 18.98 -15.70 -8.15
CA LYS A 93 20.28 -15.67 -8.84
C LYS A 93 21.22 -16.79 -8.38
N VAL A 94 21.11 -17.26 -7.14
CA VAL A 94 21.90 -18.39 -6.62
C VAL A 94 21.31 -19.71 -7.11
N ILE A 95 19.99 -19.88 -7.06
CA ILE A 95 19.29 -21.06 -7.58
C ILE A 95 19.57 -21.24 -9.07
N LYS A 96 19.47 -20.17 -9.87
CA LYS A 96 19.77 -20.19 -11.31
C LYS A 96 21.21 -20.61 -11.63
N ARG A 97 22.17 -20.35 -10.74
CA ARG A 97 23.58 -20.70 -10.94
C ARG A 97 23.93 -22.10 -10.47
N LYS A 98 23.34 -22.58 -9.38
CA LYS A 98 23.74 -23.82 -8.70
C LYS A 98 22.77 -24.98 -8.86
N CYS A 99 21.51 -24.70 -9.17
CA CYS A 99 20.39 -25.64 -9.00
C CYS A 99 19.46 -25.69 -10.20
N LEU A 100 19.76 -24.98 -11.30
CA LEU A 100 18.85 -24.84 -12.43
C LEU A 100 18.60 -26.19 -13.11
N ASN A 101 17.34 -26.61 -13.12
CA ASN A 101 16.81 -27.69 -13.95
C ASN A 101 15.45 -27.25 -14.51
N GLU A 102 14.91 -27.96 -15.51
CA GLU A 102 13.62 -27.60 -16.13
C GLU A 102 12.48 -27.43 -15.11
N ARG A 103 12.42 -28.29 -14.10
CA ARG A 103 11.38 -28.25 -13.06
C ARG A 103 11.45 -26.98 -12.20
N ILE A 104 12.67 -26.55 -11.85
CA ILE A 104 12.93 -25.34 -11.07
C ILE A 104 12.75 -24.08 -11.92
N ALA A 105 13.08 -24.15 -13.22
CA ALA A 105 12.85 -23.04 -14.15
C ALA A 105 11.35 -22.66 -14.22
N VAL A 106 10.46 -23.65 -14.34
CA VAL A 106 9.01 -23.42 -14.33
C VAL A 106 8.52 -22.83 -13.00
N LEU A 107 9.10 -23.25 -11.87
CA LEU A 107 8.72 -22.74 -10.54
C LEU A 107 9.16 -21.29 -10.30
N LEU A 108 10.21 -20.83 -10.97
CA LEU A 108 10.72 -19.45 -10.87
C LEU A 108 9.98 -18.49 -11.81
N GLU A 109 9.44 -18.96 -12.93
CA GLU A 109 8.80 -18.11 -13.96
C GLU A 109 7.41 -17.59 -13.55
N HIS A 110 6.77 -18.21 -12.56
CA HIS A 110 5.39 -17.91 -12.18
C HIS A 110 5.17 -16.73 -11.22
N ASN A 111 6.23 -16.01 -10.80
CA ASN A 111 6.06 -14.87 -9.88
C ASN A 111 7.04 -13.72 -10.16
N PRO A 112 6.71 -12.80 -11.06
CA PRO A 112 7.48 -11.56 -11.19
C PRO A 112 7.26 -10.70 -9.93
N GLY A 113 8.28 -10.62 -9.08
CA GLY A 113 8.33 -9.79 -7.87
C GLY A 113 8.29 -8.27 -8.07
N SER A 114 7.85 -7.79 -9.24
CA SER A 114 7.89 -6.38 -9.64
C SER A 114 6.53 -5.68 -9.71
N GLY A 115 5.43 -6.36 -9.31
CA GLY A 115 4.09 -5.76 -9.31
C GLY A 115 3.83 -4.91 -8.07
N GLY A 116 3.97 -3.60 -8.17
CA GLY A 116 3.51 -2.67 -7.13
C GLY A 116 2.91 -1.41 -7.73
N GLN A 117 1.60 -1.22 -7.57
CA GLN A 117 0.86 -0.03 -8.02
C GLN A 117 1.12 1.20 -7.12
N TRP A 118 2.38 1.45 -6.77
CA TRP A 118 2.78 2.53 -5.86
C TRP A 118 2.42 3.92 -6.40
N GLU A 119 2.61 4.12 -7.70
CA GLU A 119 2.29 5.38 -8.37
C GLU A 119 0.79 5.66 -8.30
N LEU A 120 -0.03 4.66 -8.60
CA LEU A 120 -1.49 4.73 -8.48
C LEU A 120 -1.93 4.99 -7.03
N TYR A 121 -1.28 4.36 -6.05
CA TYR A 121 -1.57 4.59 -4.63
C TYR A 121 -1.35 6.05 -4.23
N ASN A 122 -0.18 6.62 -4.59
CA ASN A 122 0.13 8.01 -4.29
C ASN A 122 -0.84 8.98 -4.98
N ILE A 123 -1.15 8.72 -6.26
CA ILE A 123 -2.11 9.53 -7.02
C ILE A 123 -3.47 9.52 -6.32
N LEU A 124 -3.96 8.35 -5.91
CA LEU A 124 -5.27 8.20 -5.27
C LEU A 124 -5.35 8.98 -3.95
N ILE A 125 -4.34 8.87 -3.07
CA ILE A 125 -4.33 9.59 -1.79
C ILE A 125 -4.20 11.10 -2.00
N ILE A 126 -3.30 11.56 -2.88
CA ILE A 126 -3.12 12.99 -3.17
C ILE A 126 -4.39 13.58 -3.76
N PHE A 127 -5.00 12.89 -4.72
CA PHE A 127 -6.26 13.31 -5.33
C PHE A 127 -7.37 13.44 -4.29
N THR A 128 -7.46 12.48 -3.36
CA THR A 128 -8.44 12.51 -2.26
C THR A 128 -8.24 13.74 -1.37
N ILE A 129 -6.98 14.05 -0.98
CA ILE A 129 -6.67 15.24 -0.19
C ILE A 129 -7.09 16.52 -0.93
N ILE A 130 -6.70 16.66 -2.20
CA ILE A 130 -7.04 17.86 -3.00
C ILE A 130 -8.55 18.02 -3.10
N SER A 131 -9.28 16.95 -3.45
CA SER A 131 -10.74 16.98 -3.59
C SER A 131 -11.43 17.44 -2.29
N LEU A 132 -10.93 16.99 -1.15
CA LEU A 132 -11.47 17.35 0.16
C LEU A 132 -11.26 18.84 0.49
N TRP A 133 -10.08 19.38 0.20
CA TRP A 133 -9.80 20.80 0.44
C TRP A 133 -10.54 21.72 -0.54
N VAL A 134 -10.70 21.32 -1.80
CA VAL A 134 -11.55 22.04 -2.76
C VAL A 134 -12.98 22.11 -2.23
N PHE A 135 -13.53 21.02 -1.71
CA PHE A 135 -14.86 21.00 -1.11
C PHE A 135 -14.98 21.97 0.08
N VAL A 136 -14.01 21.97 1.00
CA VAL A 136 -13.98 22.88 2.16
C VAL A 136 -13.93 24.34 1.72
N ILE A 137 -13.14 24.67 0.69
CA ILE A 137 -13.01 26.03 0.16
C ILE A 137 -14.30 26.50 -0.50
N LEU A 138 -14.92 25.67 -1.34
CA LEU A 138 -16.21 25.99 -1.97
C LEU A 138 -17.28 26.25 -0.91
N PHE A 139 -17.35 25.36 0.09
CA PHE A 139 -18.26 25.52 1.22
C PHE A 139 -18.00 26.81 2.01
N TYR A 140 -16.72 27.17 2.24
CA TYR A 140 -16.37 28.43 2.89
C TYR A 140 -16.77 29.67 2.07
N MET A 141 -16.66 29.60 0.75
CA MET A 141 -17.10 30.68 -0.13
C MET A 141 -18.62 30.75 -0.32
N GLY A 142 -19.39 29.81 0.25
CA GLY A 142 -20.84 29.76 0.14
C GLY A 142 -21.34 29.47 -1.28
N ILE A 143 -20.51 28.80 -2.09
CA ILE A 143 -20.82 28.33 -3.46
C ILE A 143 -21.26 26.87 -3.38
#